data_AF-A0A952ATL6-F1
#
_entry.id   AF-A0A952ATL6-F1
#
_cell.length_a   1.000
_cell.length_b   1.000
_cell.length_c   1.000
_cell.angle_alpha   90.00
_cell.angle_beta   90.00
_cell.angle_gamma   90.00
#
_symmetry.space_group_name_H-M   'P 1'
#
loop_
_entity.id
_entity.type
_entity.pdbx_description
1 polymer ?
#
loop_
_entity_poly.entity_id
_entity_poly.type
_entity_poly.pdbx_seq_one_letter_code
_entity_poly.pdbx_strand_id
1 'polypeptide(L)' 'MSHYQHIIESFSLVTQGSGIFRFVVNGQTLFSKKEVGRHAEPGEILKLFQDHIGLDIEPYPQEL' A
#
# COMPACT_ATOMS: atom_id res chain seq x y z
N MET A 1 12.43 6.91 7.03
CA MET A 1 11.75 6.44 8.26
C MET A 1 10.44 5.77 7.86
N SER A 2 9.92 4.82 8.64
CA SER A 2 8.68 4.11 8.31
C SER A 2 7.47 4.87 8.85
N HIS A 3 6.75 5.58 7.96
CA HIS A 3 5.68 6.51 8.33
C HIS A 3 4.46 5.84 8.97
N TYR A 4 4.18 4.57 8.66
CA TYR A 4 2.96 3.88 9.10
C TYR A 4 3.23 2.59 9.87
N GLN A 5 4.46 2.31 10.28
CA GLN A 5 4.77 1.09 11.07
C GLN A 5 3.94 0.97 12.36
N HIS A 6 3.49 2.09 12.92
CA HIS A 6 2.76 2.13 14.18
C HIS A 6 1.32 1.59 14.05
N ILE A 7 0.76 1.52 12.84
CA ILE A 7 -0.55 0.92 12.55
C ILE A 7 -0.47 -0.38 11.74
N ILE A 8 0.72 -0.76 11.26
CA ILE A 8 0.92 -1.97 10.45
C ILE A 8 1.39 -3.09 11.37
N GLU A 9 0.51 -4.06 11.64
CA GLU A 9 0.86 -5.27 12.39
C GLU A 9 1.89 -6.13 11.63
N SER A 10 1.69 -6.30 10.32
CA SER A 10 2.60 -7.06 9.47
C SER A 10 2.62 -6.55 8.03
N PHE A 11 3.77 -6.69 7.38
CA PHE A 11 3.94 -6.42 5.95
C PHE A 11 4.60 -7.64 5.32
N SER A 12 3.97 -8.22 4.30
CA SER A 12 4.50 -9.38 3.60
C SER A 12 4.65 -9.07 2.11
N LEU A 13 5.79 -9.49 1.55
CA LEU A 13 6.01 -9.53 0.11
C LEU A 13 5.87 -10.98 -0.35
N VAL A 14 4.73 -11.31 -0.94
CA VAL A 14 4.43 -12.65 -1.44
C VAL A 14 4.78 -12.72 -2.92
N THR A 15 5.78 -13.52 -3.27
CA THR A 15 6.13 -13.78 -4.67
C THR A 15 5.10 -14.71 -5.29
N GLN A 16 4.50 -14.28 -6.41
CA GLN A 16 3.56 -15.09 -7.19
C GLN A 16 4.14 -15.35 -8.60
N GLY A 17 3.37 -16.06 -9.43
CA GLY A 17 3.74 -16.33 -10.82
C GLY A 17 4.01 -15.07 -11.67
N SER A 18 4.45 -15.29 -12.91
CA SER A 18 4.96 -14.22 -13.77
C SER A 18 3.98 -13.06 -13.95
N GLY A 19 4.48 -11.84 -13.74
CA GLY A 19 3.78 -10.61 -14.08
C GLY A 19 2.68 -10.15 -13.12
N ILE A 20 2.45 -10.85 -12.00
CA ILE A 20 1.47 -10.45 -10.99
C ILE A 20 2.05 -9.36 -10.09
N PHE A 21 1.35 -8.23 -10.01
CA PHE A 21 1.56 -7.22 -8.98
C PHE A 21 0.19 -6.82 -8.43
N ARG A 22 -0.02 -7.06 -7.14
CA ARG A 22 -1.23 -6.67 -6.40
C ARG A 22 -0.84 -6.07 -5.06
N PHE A 23 -1.58 -5.07 -4.63
CA PHE A 23 -1.48 -4.51 -3.30
C PHE A 23 -2.78 -4.77 -2.55
N VAL A 24 -2.68 -5.43 -1.39
CA VAL A 24 -3.81 -5.93 -0.62
C VAL A 24 -3.66 -5.49 0.82
N VAL A 25 -4.72 -4.91 1.40
CA VAL A 25 -4.78 -4.50 2.81
C VAL A 25 -5.97 -5.20 3.44
N ASN A 26 -5.74 -5.97 4.52
CA ASN A 26 -6.79 -6.69 5.24
C ASN A 26 -7.71 -7.54 4.32
N GLY A 27 -7.12 -8.17 3.30
CA GLY A 27 -7.84 -8.97 2.30
C GLY A 27 -8.50 -8.17 1.16
N GLN A 28 -8.57 -6.84 1.26
CA GLN A 28 -9.08 -5.97 0.19
C GLN A 28 -7.97 -5.64 -0.82
N THR A 29 -8.21 -5.91 -2.10
CA THR A 29 -7.29 -5.48 -3.16
C THR A 29 -7.48 -3.99 -3.42
N LEU A 30 -6.44 -3.20 -3.20
CA LEU A 30 -6.43 -1.76 -3.47
C LEU A 30 -5.80 -1.43 -4.83
N PHE A 31 -4.90 -2.30 -5.33
CA PHE A 31 -4.30 -2.16 -6.67
C PHE A 31 -4.07 -3.52 -7.32
N SER A 32 -4.27 -3.59 -8.64
CA SER A 32 -3.97 -4.75 -9.47
C SER A 32 -3.40 -4.30 -10.82
N LYS A 33 -2.13 -4.65 -11.08
CA LYS A 33 -1.49 -4.37 -12.38
C LYS A 33 -2.28 -4.96 -13.55
N LYS A 34 -2.92 -6.11 -13.34
CA LYS A 34 -3.73 -6.78 -14.36
C LYS A 34 -4.98 -5.99 -14.72
N GLU A 35 -5.61 -5.34 -13.74
CA GLU A 35 -6.82 -4.54 -13.93
C GLU A 35 -6.51 -3.18 -14.55
N VAL A 36 -5.45 -2.52 -14.08
CA VAL A 36 -5.05 -1.18 -14.56
C VAL A 36 -4.25 -1.25 -15.87
N GLY A 37 -3.73 -2.42 -16.23
CA GLY A 37 -2.97 -2.64 -17.48
C GLY A 37 -1.54 -2.08 -17.46
N ARG A 38 -1.09 -1.53 -16.32
CA ARG A 38 0.27 -1.00 -16.11
C ARG A 38 0.73 -1.27 -14.68
N HIS A 39 2.04 -1.13 -14.44
CA HIS A 39 2.56 -1.13 -13.08
C HIS A 39 2.08 0.12 -12.32
N ALA A 40 2.13 0.07 -11.00
CA ALA A 40 1.90 1.24 -10.17
C ALA A 40 2.96 2.33 -10.44
N GLU A 41 2.51 3.58 -10.53
CA GLU A 41 3.35 4.77 -10.60
C GLU A 41 3.98 5.08 -9.23
N PRO A 42 5.10 5.81 -9.17
CA PRO A 42 5.69 6.25 -7.90
C PRO A 42 4.65 6.98 -7.03
N GLY A 43 4.50 6.52 -5.78
CA GLY A 43 3.56 7.11 -4.81
C GLY A 43 2.11 6.63 -4.91
N GLU A 44 1.70 5.96 -6.00
CA GLU A 44 0.30 5.51 -6.20
C GLU A 44 -0.16 4.54 -5.10
N ILE A 45 0.69 3.57 -4.74
CA ILE A 45 0.40 2.60 -3.68
C ILE A 45 0.27 3.28 -2.31
N LEU A 46 1.13 4.25 -2.03
CA LEU A 46 1.07 5.00 -0.77
C LEU A 46 -0.23 5.80 -0.68
N LYS A 47 -0.61 6.46 -1.78
CA LYS A 47 -1.85 7.23 -1.83
C LYS A 47 -3.08 6.35 -1.62
N LEU A 48 -3.14 5.18 -2.28
CA LEU A 48 -4.20 4.19 -2.08
C LEU A 48 -4.26 3.68 -0.64
N PHE A 49 -3.11 3.46 -0.01
CA PHE A 49 -3.05 3.08 1.39
C PHE A 49 -3.59 4.19 2.31
N GLN A 50 -3.18 5.44 2.10
CA GLN A 50 -3.68 6.60 2.87
C GLN A 50 -5.18 6.78 2.73
N ASP A 51 -5.71 6.67 1.52
CA ASP A 51 -7.14 6.78 1.26
C ASP A 51 -7.93 5.62 1.91
N HIS A 52 -7.32 4.45 2.08
CA HIS A 52 -7.92 3.31 2.76
C HIS A 52 -7.93 3.43 4.30
N ILE A 53 -6.85 3.92 4.91
CA ILE A 53 -6.77 4.06 6.38
C ILE A 53 -7.51 5.30 6.92
N GLY A 54 -7.85 6.26 6.05
CA GLY A 54 -8.56 7.48 6.39
C GLY A 54 -7.66 8.64 6.80
N LEU A 55 -8.23 9.85 6.84
CA LEU A 55 -7.49 11.09 7.10
C LEU A 55 -7.07 11.27 8.56
N ASP A 56 -7.64 10.48 9.49
CA ASP A 56 -7.39 10.59 10.92
C ASP A 56 -6.08 9.90 11.36
N ILE A 57 -5.39 9.23 10.42
CA ILE A 57 -4.12 8.53 10.69
C ILE A 57 -2.97 9.35 10.11
N GLU A 58 -2.23 10.00 11.00
CA GLU A 58 -1.05 10.78 10.61
C GLU A 58 0.21 9.91 10.46
N PRO A 59 1.12 10.26 9.53
CA PRO A 59 2.42 9.61 9.44
C PRO A 59 3.27 9.88 10.70
N TYR A 60 4.09 8.89 11.09
CA TYR A 60 5.00 8.95 12.23
C TYR A 60 6.47 8.66 11.83
N PRO A 61 7.46 9.44 12.30
CA PRO A 61 7.29 10.65 13.09
C PRO A 61 6.61 11.74 12.26
N GLN A 62 5.83 12.58 12.93
CA GLN A 62 5.38 13.83 12.35
C GLN A 62 6.65 14.64 12.03
N GLU A 63 6.85 14.98 10.76
CA GLU A 63 7.96 15.88 10.39
C GLU A 63 7.72 17.21 11.12
N LEU A 64 8.66 17.58 12.01
CA LEU A 64 8.64 18.80 12.81
C LEU A 64 8.76 20.06 11.93
#